data_AF-A0A519FDG4-F1
#
_entry.id   AF-A0A519FDG4-F1
#
_cell.length_a   1.000
_cell.length_b   1.000
_cell.length_c   1.000
_cell.angle_alpha   90.00
_cell.angle_beta   90.00
_cell.angle_gamma   90.00
#
_symmetry.space_group_name_H-M   'P 1'
#
loop_
_entity.id
_entity.type
_entity.pdbx_description
1 polymer ?
#
loop_
_entity_poly.entity_id
_entity_poly.type
_entity_poly.pdbx_seq_one_letter_code
_entity_poly.pdbx_strand_id
1 'polypeptide(L)'
;MSQVLEPAILEGNSVQALVNGDQIFPAMLSAIRAAQKTITLETYIYWSGDVGQQFAQALKERARQGVKINILIDWYGSEINENFLEQMRNGGVVIHKYNPPTWTTLDKVNHRTHRRLLIVDGVVGFIGGAGLSEKWSGHAQGPDHWRDTHFKIEGPA
;
A
#
# COMPACT_ATOMS: atom_id res chain seq x y z
N MET A 1 24.90 -11.53 2.46
CA MET A 1 23.76 -12.44 2.63
C MET A 1 23.25 -12.28 4.05
N SER A 2 22.22 -11.47 4.29
CA SER A 2 21.53 -11.53 5.58
C SER A 2 20.65 -12.78 5.55
N GLN A 3 20.99 -13.78 6.36
CA GLN A 3 20.05 -14.83 6.71
C GLN A 3 18.90 -14.16 7.48
N VAL A 4 17.84 -13.81 6.75
CA VAL A 4 16.52 -13.74 7.36
C VAL A 4 16.23 -15.19 7.71
N LEU A 5 16.20 -15.51 9.01
CA LEU A 5 15.59 -16.75 9.48
C LEU A 5 14.27 -16.89 8.72
N GLU A 6 14.14 -17.94 7.92
CA GLU A 6 12.88 -18.19 7.21
C GLU A 6 11.77 -18.13 8.25
N PRO A 7 10.78 -17.23 8.10
CA PRO A 7 9.68 -17.19 9.05
C PRO A 7 9.05 -18.58 9.08
N ALA A 8 8.85 -19.11 10.29
CA ALA A 8 8.22 -20.41 10.46
C ALA A 8 6.86 -20.39 9.76
N ILE A 9 6.51 -21.46 9.03
CA ILE A 9 5.17 -21.59 8.47
C ILE A 9 4.23 -21.85 9.64
N LEU A 10 3.40 -20.85 9.97
CA LEU A 10 2.44 -20.93 11.05
C LEU A 10 1.07 -21.41 10.53
N GLU A 11 0.40 -22.23 11.33
CA GLU A 11 -1.00 -22.60 11.11
C GLU A 11 -1.95 -21.46 11.54
N GLY A 12 -3.23 -21.58 11.19
CA GLY A 12 -4.26 -20.60 11.58
C GLY A 12 -4.34 -19.36 10.68
N ASN A 13 -3.68 -19.39 9.52
CA ASN A 13 -3.80 -18.36 8.50
C ASN A 13 -5.03 -18.59 7.60
N SER A 14 -5.78 -17.53 7.34
CA SER A 14 -6.81 -17.45 6.31
C SER A 14 -6.28 -16.63 5.14
N VAL A 15 -6.42 -17.15 3.91
CA VAL A 15 -5.96 -16.48 2.70
C VAL A 15 -7.12 -16.35 1.72
N GLN A 16 -7.40 -15.13 1.29
CA GLN A 16 -8.41 -14.81 0.30
C GLN A 16 -7.74 -14.19 -0.93
N ALA A 17 -7.95 -14.79 -2.10
CA ALA A 17 -7.57 -14.18 -3.37
C ALA A 17 -8.55 -13.05 -3.73
N LEU A 18 -8.01 -11.91 -4.15
CA LEU A 18 -8.72 -10.73 -4.60
C LEU A 18 -8.32 -10.44 -6.05
N VAL A 19 -9.29 -10.44 -6.95
CA VAL A 19 -9.08 -10.30 -8.39
C VAL A 19 -9.55 -8.92 -8.84
N ASN A 20 -8.63 -8.15 -9.42
CA ASN A 20 -8.84 -6.80 -9.97
C ASN A 20 -9.33 -5.76 -8.92
N GLY A 21 -9.35 -4.48 -9.31
CA GLY A 21 -9.63 -3.36 -8.41
C GLY A 21 -10.95 -3.46 -7.66
N ASP A 22 -11.99 -4.02 -8.29
CA ASP A 22 -13.32 -4.17 -7.68
C ASP A 22 -13.34 -5.07 -6.43
N GLN A 23 -12.37 -5.97 -6.30
CA GLN A 23 -12.19 -6.78 -5.08
C GLN A 23 -11.05 -6.25 -4.21
N ILE A 24 -9.98 -5.77 -4.83
CA ILE A 24 -8.75 -5.35 -4.14
C ILE A 24 -9.00 -4.08 -3.31
N PHE A 25 -9.48 -3.01 -3.93
CA PHE A 25 -9.57 -1.71 -3.26
C PHE A 25 -10.62 -1.67 -2.15
N PRO A 26 -11.85 -2.22 -2.32
CA PRO A 26 -12.83 -2.26 -1.24
C PRO A 26 -12.34 -3.05 -0.03
N ALA A 27 -11.67 -4.19 -0.24
CA ALA A 27 -11.14 -5.00 0.85
C ALA A 27 -10.04 -4.26 1.64
N MET A 28 -9.10 -3.61 0.94
CA MET A 28 -8.05 -2.80 1.56
C MET A 28 -8.62 -1.59 2.31
N LEU A 29 -9.55 -0.84 1.70
CA LEU A 29 -10.20 0.32 2.33
C LEU A 29 -11.01 -0.08 3.55
N SER A 30 -11.71 -1.22 3.51
CA SER A 30 -12.43 -1.76 4.67
C SER A 30 -11.48 -2.09 5.81
N ALA A 31 -10.33 -2.71 5.53
CA ALA A 31 -9.33 -3.01 6.55
C ALA A 31 -8.73 -1.74 7.16
N ILE A 32 -8.39 -0.74 6.33
CA ILE A 32 -7.92 0.58 6.81
C ILE A 32 -8.95 1.22 7.73
N ARG A 33 -10.23 1.28 7.33
CA ARG A 33 -11.29 1.88 8.14
C ARG A 33 -11.51 1.15 9.46
N ALA A 34 -11.29 -0.17 9.50
CA ALA A 34 -11.42 -0.99 10.70
C ALA A 34 -10.22 -0.91 11.65
N ALA A 35 -9.08 -0.38 11.21
CA ALA A 35 -7.84 -0.33 11.98
C ALA A 35 -7.99 0.39 13.33
N GLN A 36 -7.36 -0.18 14.37
CA GLN A 36 -7.44 0.31 15.75
C GLN A 36 -6.09 0.76 16.32
N LYS A 37 -4.97 0.23 15.83
CA LYS A 37 -3.63 0.42 16.43
C LYS A 37 -2.62 0.93 15.42
N THR A 38 -2.42 0.19 14.32
CA THR A 38 -1.34 0.45 13.38
C THR A 38 -1.74 0.18 11.94
N ILE A 39 -1.19 0.98 11.03
CA ILE A 39 -1.22 0.72 9.59
C ILE A 39 0.19 0.93 9.04
N THR A 40 0.69 -0.04 8.29
CA THR A 40 1.91 0.09 7.49
C THR A 40 1.58 -0.17 6.03
N LEU A 41 1.89 0.78 5.16
CA LEU A 41 1.65 0.68 3.72
C LEU A 41 2.97 0.88 2.96
N GLU A 42 3.30 -0.04 2.07
CA GLU A 42 4.39 0.09 1.09
C GLU A 42 3.81 -0.07 -0.32
N THR A 43 4.07 0.86 -1.22
CA THR A 43 3.65 0.75 -2.63
C THR A 43 4.62 1.45 -3.58
N TYR A 44 4.80 0.88 -4.77
CA TYR A 44 5.54 1.51 -5.87
C TYR A 44 4.71 2.60 -6.55
N ILE A 45 3.47 2.26 -6.94
CA ILE A 45 2.56 3.18 -7.63
C ILE A 45 1.53 3.70 -6.64
N TYR A 46 1.56 5.02 -6.48
CA TYR A 46 0.51 5.80 -5.84
C TYR A 46 0.27 7.02 -6.71
N TRP A 47 -0.81 7.01 -7.48
CA TRP A 47 -1.15 8.08 -8.41
C TRP A 47 -2.35 8.89 -7.91
N SER A 48 -2.44 10.12 -8.40
CA SER A 48 -3.59 10.99 -8.16
C SER A 48 -4.82 10.45 -8.92
N GLY A 49 -5.97 10.42 -8.28
CA GLY A 49 -7.22 9.85 -8.81
C GLY A 49 -8.20 9.54 -7.68
N ASP A 50 -9.38 9.01 -7.99
CA ASP A 50 -10.42 8.72 -7.00
C ASP A 50 -9.97 7.63 -6.02
N VAL A 51 -9.32 6.57 -6.52
CA VAL A 51 -8.69 5.53 -5.68
C VAL A 51 -7.68 6.17 -4.72
N GLY A 52 -6.73 6.95 -5.24
CA GLY A 52 -5.71 7.59 -4.40
C GLY A 52 -6.31 8.51 -3.32
N GLN A 53 -7.34 9.28 -3.68
CA GLN A 53 -8.04 10.16 -2.74
C GLN A 53 -8.79 9.38 -1.65
N GLN A 54 -9.46 8.28 -2.00
CA GLN A 54 -10.16 7.42 -1.04
C GLN A 54 -9.21 6.84 0.00
N PHE A 55 -8.05 6.34 -0.43
CA PHE A 55 -7.02 5.84 0.48
C PHE A 55 -6.47 6.95 1.37
N ALA A 56 -6.09 8.09 0.79
CA ALA A 56 -5.57 9.22 1.56
C ALA A 56 -6.57 9.72 2.62
N GLN A 57 -7.86 9.81 2.25
CA GLN A 57 -8.91 10.23 3.17
C GLN A 57 -9.11 9.22 4.31
N ALA A 58 -9.17 7.93 4.00
CA ALA A 58 -9.34 6.89 5.01
C ALA A 58 -8.15 6.84 5.99
N LEU A 59 -6.92 6.93 5.47
CA LEU A 59 -5.69 6.96 6.29
C LEU A 59 -5.66 8.20 7.19
N LYS A 60 -5.95 9.38 6.65
CA LYS A 60 -6.03 10.63 7.42
C LYS A 60 -7.09 10.56 8.54
N GLU A 61 -8.24 9.94 8.27
CA GLU A 61 -9.29 9.77 9.27
C GLU A 61 -8.84 8.88 10.42
N ARG A 62 -8.20 7.74 10.12
CA ARG A 62 -7.67 6.82 11.14
C ARG A 62 -6.53 7.44 11.95
N ALA A 63 -5.63 8.17 11.29
CA ALA A 63 -4.54 8.87 11.98
C ALA A 63 -5.06 9.89 13.00
N ARG A 64 -6.12 10.63 12.65
CA ARG A 64 -6.81 11.54 13.59
C ARG A 64 -7.47 10.85 14.77
N GLN A 65 -7.82 9.57 14.63
CA GLN A 65 -8.35 8.73 15.70
C GLN A 65 -7.23 8.05 16.53
N GLY A 66 -5.97 8.40 16.30
CA GLY A 66 -4.82 7.91 17.06
C GLY A 66 -4.17 6.62 16.53
N VAL A 67 -4.64 6.10 15.38
CA VAL A 67 -3.98 4.97 14.71
C VAL A 67 -2.61 5.42 14.20
N LYS A 68 -1.55 4.66 14.50
CA LYS A 68 -0.19 4.97 14.01
C LYS A 68 -0.04 4.50 12.57
N ILE A 69 0.24 5.43 11.65
CA ILE A 69 0.31 5.11 10.22
C ILE A 69 1.69 5.44 9.67
N ASN A 70 2.33 4.44 9.06
CA ASN A 70 3.60 4.58 8.32
C ASN A 70 3.37 4.22 6.85
N ILE A 71 3.79 5.09 5.95
CA ILE A 71 3.71 4.88 4.50
C ILE A 71 5.10 5.01 3.89
N LEU A 72 5.48 4.01 3.11
CA LEU A 72 6.65 4.05 2.24
C LEU A 72 6.19 4.03 0.79
N ILE A 73 6.51 5.08 0.04
CA ILE A 73 6.20 5.19 -1.38
C ILE A 73 7.50 5.28 -2.19
N ASP A 74 7.54 4.68 -3.37
CA ASP A 74 8.72 4.84 -4.23
C ASP A 74 8.83 6.26 -4.79
N TRP A 75 10.02 6.86 -4.78
CA TRP A 75 10.21 8.22 -5.29
C TRP A 75 9.86 8.35 -6.78
N TYR A 76 10.14 7.33 -7.59
CA TYR A 76 9.96 7.38 -9.05
C TYR A 76 8.56 6.96 -9.47
N GLY A 77 8.03 5.88 -8.86
CA GLY A 77 6.72 5.33 -9.21
C GLY A 77 5.52 6.14 -8.68
N SER A 78 5.76 7.04 -7.72
CA SER A 78 4.69 7.80 -7.06
C SER A 78 4.51 9.19 -7.64
N GLU A 79 3.39 9.36 -8.33
CA GLU A 79 2.95 10.61 -8.97
C GLU A 79 1.78 11.27 -8.23
N ILE A 80 1.61 10.95 -6.94
CA ILE A 80 0.64 11.62 -6.08
C ILE A 80 1.04 13.08 -5.83
N ASN A 81 0.05 13.97 -5.89
CA ASN A 81 0.25 15.39 -5.62
C ASN A 81 0.79 15.61 -4.18
N GLU A 82 1.85 16.41 -4.05
CA GLU A 82 2.47 16.73 -2.76
C GLU A 82 1.50 17.36 -1.77
N ASN A 83 0.53 18.15 -2.22
CA ASN A 83 -0.49 18.73 -1.34
C ASN A 83 -1.30 17.64 -0.62
N PHE A 84 -1.54 16.48 -1.25
CA PHE A 84 -2.19 15.35 -0.57
C PHE A 84 -1.27 14.68 0.43
N LEU A 85 0.01 14.53 0.09
CA LEU A 85 1.02 14.00 1.01
C LEU A 85 1.16 14.89 2.25
N GLU A 86 1.21 16.20 2.07
CA GLU A 86 1.23 17.17 3.17
C GLU A 86 -0.04 17.12 4.02
N GLN A 87 -1.23 17.02 3.41
CA GLN A 87 -2.47 16.86 4.16
C GLN A 87 -2.50 15.59 5.01
N MET A 88 -1.94 14.48 4.50
CA MET A 88 -1.80 13.25 5.27
C MET A 88 -0.79 13.42 6.41
N ARG A 89 0.38 14.05 6.15
CA ARG A 89 1.39 14.35 7.18
C ARG A 89 0.80 15.22 8.29
N ASN A 90 0.08 16.27 7.94
CA ASN A 90 -0.62 17.15 8.89
C ASN A 90 -1.73 16.41 9.66
N GLY A 91 -2.25 15.30 9.12
CA GLY A 91 -3.19 14.41 9.79
C GLY A 91 -2.54 13.41 10.76
N GLY A 92 -1.21 13.40 10.88
CA GLY A 92 -0.47 12.47 11.74
C GLY A 92 0.09 11.23 11.03
N VAL A 93 0.01 11.16 9.70
CA VAL A 93 0.58 10.06 8.91
C VAL A 93 2.07 10.28 8.68
N VAL A 94 2.89 9.28 9.00
CA VAL A 94 4.33 9.29 8.69
C VAL A 94 4.52 8.80 7.26
N ILE A 95 5.12 9.62 6.39
CA ILE A 95 5.33 9.29 4.97
C ILE A 95 6.80 9.44 4.60
N HIS A 96 7.38 8.38 4.06
CA HIS A 96 8.73 8.35 3.51
C HIS A 96 8.69 8.05 2.01
N LYS A 97 9.58 8.72 1.26
CA LYS A 97 9.82 8.40 -0.14
C LYS A 97 11.11 7.58 -0.26
N TYR A 98 11.03 6.41 -0.87
CA TYR A 98 12.13 5.48 -1.03
C TYR A 98 13.05 5.89 -2.19
N ASN A 99 14.36 5.82 -1.94
CA ASN A 99 15.45 6.04 -2.90
C ASN A 99 15.32 7.33 -3.76
N PRO A 100 15.27 8.52 -3.14
CA PRO A 100 15.32 9.78 -3.88
C PRO A 100 16.62 9.88 -4.70
N PRO A 101 16.56 10.29 -5.98
CA PRO A 101 17.75 10.39 -6.81
C PRO A 101 18.67 11.49 -6.29
N THR A 102 19.92 11.14 -6.04
CA THR A 102 21.01 12.09 -5.76
C THR A 102 22.13 11.88 -6.76
N TRP A 103 23.07 12.82 -6.83
CA TRP A 103 24.23 12.71 -7.71
C TRP A 103 25.09 11.47 -7.43
N THR A 104 25.03 10.91 -6.21
CA THR A 104 25.77 9.69 -5.81
C THR A 104 25.00 8.39 -6.05
N THR A 105 23.75 8.44 -6.50
CA THR A 105 22.89 7.24 -6.68
C THR A 105 22.44 7.03 -8.12
N LEU A 106 23.08 7.69 -9.09
CA LEU A 106 22.74 7.59 -10.51
C LEU A 106 22.92 6.17 -11.07
N ASP A 107 23.89 5.41 -10.56
CA ASP A 107 24.12 3.99 -10.87
C ASP A 107 23.06 3.06 -10.27
N LYS A 108 22.28 3.55 -9.30
CA LYS A 108 21.28 2.80 -8.51
C LYS A 108 19.85 3.23 -8.82
N VAL A 109 19.63 3.92 -9.94
CA VAL A 109 18.30 4.42 -10.34
C VAL A 109 17.27 3.31 -10.51
N ASN A 110 17.68 2.08 -10.78
CA ASN A 110 16.78 0.92 -10.89
C ASN A 110 16.54 0.19 -9.55
N HIS A 111 17.20 0.59 -8.45
CA HIS A 111 16.95 0.02 -7.13
C HIS A 111 15.70 0.65 -6.52
N ARG A 112 14.53 0.17 -6.94
CA ARG A 112 13.22 0.67 -6.52
C ARG A 112 12.55 -0.30 -5.56
N THR A 113 11.70 0.22 -4.68
CA THR A 113 10.80 -0.67 -3.96
C THR A 113 9.65 -1.06 -4.88
N HIS A 114 9.53 -2.35 -5.18
CA HIS A 114 8.41 -2.88 -5.95
C HIS A 114 7.46 -3.72 -5.08
N ARG A 115 7.65 -3.68 -3.75
CA ARG A 115 6.76 -4.34 -2.81
C ARG A 115 5.45 -3.58 -2.74
N ARG A 116 4.37 -4.32 -2.57
CA ARG A 116 3.01 -3.81 -2.37
C ARG A 116 2.46 -4.53 -1.16
N LEU A 117 2.43 -3.83 -0.05
CA LEU A 117 2.15 -4.37 1.27
C LEU A 117 1.20 -3.42 1.99
N LEU A 118 0.12 -3.93 2.54
CA LEU A 118 -0.67 -3.24 3.55
C LEU A 118 -0.79 -4.15 4.77
N ILE A 119 -0.32 -3.70 5.91
CA ILE A 119 -0.41 -4.41 7.19
C ILE A 119 -1.27 -3.57 8.13
N VAL A 120 -2.34 -4.16 8.66
CA VAL A 120 -3.28 -3.51 9.59
C VAL A 120 -3.26 -4.27 10.91
N ASP A 121 -2.99 -3.54 11.99
CA ASP A 121 -2.96 -3.99 13.38
C ASP A 121 -2.05 -5.20 13.66
N GLY A 122 -1.16 -5.53 12.73
CA GLY A 122 -0.27 -6.70 12.81
C GLY A 122 -0.98 -8.05 12.60
N VAL A 123 -2.22 -8.06 12.11
CA VAL A 123 -3.03 -9.29 11.97
C VAL A 123 -3.68 -9.45 10.59
N VAL A 124 -3.91 -8.34 9.86
CA VAL A 124 -4.40 -8.37 8.48
C VAL A 124 -3.31 -7.87 7.54
N GLY A 125 -2.94 -8.67 6.56
CA GLY A 125 -1.96 -8.35 5.52
C GLY A 125 -2.57 -8.36 4.13
N PHE A 126 -2.07 -7.51 3.23
CA PHE A 126 -2.36 -7.56 1.81
C PHE A 126 -1.07 -7.56 1.01
N ILE A 127 -0.97 -8.43 0.02
CA ILE A 127 0.16 -8.54 -0.91
C ILE A 127 -0.31 -8.77 -2.35
N GLY A 128 0.45 -8.31 -3.34
CA GLY A 128 0.20 -8.64 -4.75
C GLY A 128 0.81 -7.62 -5.73
N GLY A 129 0.20 -7.47 -6.91
CA GLY A 129 0.72 -6.64 -8.01
C GLY A 129 0.05 -5.27 -8.22
N ALA A 130 -1.15 -5.04 -7.68
CA ALA A 130 -1.94 -3.85 -7.94
C ALA A 130 -1.39 -2.57 -7.27
N GLY A 131 -1.15 -1.53 -8.07
CA GLY A 131 -0.85 -0.18 -7.57
C GLY A 131 -2.11 0.60 -7.17
N LEU A 132 -1.93 1.69 -6.43
CA LEU A 132 -3.03 2.60 -6.06
C LEU A 132 -3.26 3.62 -7.20
N SER A 133 -4.04 3.21 -8.20
CA SER A 133 -4.34 3.99 -9.40
C SER A 133 -5.61 3.47 -10.08
N GLU A 134 -6.31 4.34 -10.82
CA GLU A 134 -7.46 3.98 -11.65
C GLU A 134 -7.13 2.95 -12.73
N LYS A 135 -5.86 2.79 -13.12
CA LYS A 135 -5.47 1.74 -14.07
C LYS A 135 -5.79 0.34 -13.57
N TRP A 136 -5.90 0.13 -12.26
CA TRP A 136 -6.30 -1.15 -11.68
C TRP A 136 -7.77 -1.21 -11.28
N SER A 137 -8.55 -0.13 -11.45
CA SER A 137 -9.96 -0.14 -11.08
C SER A 137 -10.79 -1.00 -12.04
N GLY A 138 -11.99 -1.38 -11.60
CA GLY A 138 -12.86 -2.26 -12.36
C GLY A 138 -12.46 -3.73 -12.30
N HIS A 139 -12.94 -4.45 -13.31
CA HIS A 139 -12.80 -5.90 -13.48
C HIS A 139 -11.98 -6.25 -14.73
N ALA A 140 -10.99 -5.42 -15.09
CA ALA A 140 -10.14 -5.64 -16.27
C ALA A 140 -10.90 -5.88 -17.59
N GLN A 141 -12.06 -5.22 -17.72
CA GLN A 141 -13.02 -5.42 -18.82
C GLN A 141 -12.64 -4.72 -20.14
N GLY A 142 -11.49 -4.04 -20.19
CA GLY A 142 -11.05 -3.28 -21.35
C GLY A 142 -9.58 -2.86 -21.23
N PRO A 143 -9.02 -2.25 -22.29
CA PRO A 143 -7.59 -1.91 -22.35
C PRO A 143 -7.14 -0.90 -21.29
N ASP A 144 -8.07 -0.13 -20.74
CA ASP A 144 -7.80 0.86 -19.70
C ASP A 144 -7.80 0.31 -18.28
N HIS A 145 -8.26 -0.94 -18.08
CA HIS A 145 -8.30 -1.61 -16.78
C HIS A 145 -7.37 -2.82 -16.78
N TRP A 146 -6.32 -2.75 -15.97
CA TRP A 146 -5.31 -3.76 -15.85
C TRP A 146 -5.78 -4.91 -14.96
N ARG A 147 -5.59 -6.13 -15.46
CA ARG A 147 -5.81 -7.34 -14.69
C ARG A 147 -4.70 -7.52 -13.68
N ASP A 148 -5.04 -7.80 -12.42
CA ASP A 148 -4.07 -8.11 -11.37
C ASP A 148 -4.67 -9.01 -10.29
N THR A 149 -3.84 -9.47 -9.36
CA THR A 149 -4.24 -10.30 -8.24
C THR A 149 -3.53 -9.83 -6.97
N HIS A 150 -4.30 -9.80 -5.90
CA HIS A 150 -3.83 -9.59 -4.53
C HIS A 150 -4.33 -10.71 -3.64
N PHE A 151 -3.72 -10.83 -2.48
CA PHE A 151 -4.12 -11.75 -1.44
C PHE A 151 -4.32 -10.96 -0.16
N LYS A 152 -5.47 -11.16 0.47
CA LYS A 152 -5.70 -10.78 1.86
C LYS A 152 -5.33 -11.98 2.73
N ILE A 153 -4.54 -11.73 3.75
CA ILE A 153 -4.07 -12.73 4.71
C ILE A 153 -4.50 -12.26 6.09
N GLU A 154 -5.10 -13.16 6.87
CA GLU A 154 -5.45 -12.92 8.26
C GLU A 154 -4.93 -14.07 9.11
N GLY A 155 -4.27 -13.75 10.23
CA GLY A 155 -3.70 -14.77 11.10
C GLY A 155 -2.29 -14.42 11.56
N PRO A 156 -1.54 -15.40 12.11
CA PRO A 156 -0.23 -15.17 12.69
C PRO A 156 0.91 -14.96 11.67
N ALA A 157 0.63 -15.16 10.38
CA ALA A 157 1.50 -15.05 9.19
C ALA A 157 3.00 -14.79 9.44
#